data_AF-A0A969NGA7-F1
#
_entry.id   AF-A0A969NGA7-F1
#
_cell.length_a   1.000
_cell.length_b   1.000
_cell.length_c   1.000
_cell.angle_alpha   90.00
_cell.angle_beta   90.00
_cell.angle_gamma   90.00
#
_symmetry.space_group_name_H-M   'P 1'
#
loop_
_entity.id
_entity.type
_entity.pdbx_description
1 polymer ?
#
loop_
_entity_poly.entity_id
_entity_poly.type
_entity_poly.pdbx_seq_one_letter_code
_entity_poly.pdbx_strand_id
1 'polypeptide(L)'
;MNEQKQLPIIFRYRYLWHVLFWTVTYLGYVISYGGYGKGDYYNEASINAILLPVRMLFTYIMLYYLLPHFLIKRKYRKFILATLVHAFLFGWSIWLVFRNIIYIEDYACYNQYPIIYFNKIFVSIIGNYGIPLTAMIFKLFKWWYLDQQYKVQLENEKLASELKYLKGQIHPHFLFNTLNNLYALTLRNSGEASDVVLRLSNLLDYMIYHSNTETVKLEKELGILESYIELEK
;
A
#
# COMPACT_ATOMS: atom_id res chain seq x y z
N MET A 1 -11.23 16.91 -4.71
CA MET A 1 -12.08 15.69 -4.80
C MET A 1 -11.61 14.75 -3.70
N ASN A 2 -12.45 14.44 -2.70
CA ASN A 2 -12.03 13.84 -1.41
C ASN A 2 -11.27 12.51 -1.58
N GLU A 3 -9.96 12.50 -1.29
CA GLU A 3 -9.11 11.30 -1.25
C GLU A 3 -9.66 10.21 -0.31
N GLN A 4 -10.47 10.60 0.69
CA GLN A 4 -11.15 9.66 1.59
C GLN A 4 -12.21 8.76 0.94
N LYS A 5 -12.71 9.08 -0.28
CA LYS A 5 -13.74 8.27 -0.97
C LYS A 5 -13.17 7.07 -1.74
N GLN A 6 -11.84 7.00 -1.95
CA GLN A 6 -11.19 5.89 -2.66
C GLN A 6 -10.72 4.76 -1.72
N LEU A 7 -10.79 4.96 -0.41
CA LEU A 7 -10.41 3.92 0.55
C LEU A 7 -11.57 2.93 0.76
N PRO A 8 -11.31 1.61 0.74
CA PRO A 8 -12.25 0.60 1.19
C PRO A 8 -12.91 1.01 2.52
N ILE A 9 -14.20 0.69 2.70
CA ILE A 9 -14.98 1.04 3.91
C ILE A 9 -14.25 0.65 5.20
N ILE A 10 -13.49 -0.46 5.14
CA ILE A 10 -12.65 -1.00 6.22
C ILE A 10 -11.57 0.00 6.70
N PHE A 11 -11.13 0.94 5.86
CA PHE A 11 -10.10 1.92 6.22
C PHE A 11 -10.65 3.31 6.56
N ARG A 12 -11.96 3.54 6.35
CA ARG A 12 -12.60 4.85 6.54
C ARG A 12 -12.91 5.16 8.01
N TYR A 13 -13.31 4.16 8.79
CA TYR A 13 -13.74 4.34 10.19
C TYR A 13 -12.70 3.85 11.21
N ARG A 14 -11.57 4.54 11.31
CA ARG A 14 -10.44 4.13 12.17
C ARG A 14 -10.84 3.86 13.62
N TYR A 15 -11.61 4.75 14.25
CA TYR A 15 -12.01 4.62 15.65
C TYR A 15 -12.96 3.45 15.87
N LEU A 16 -13.90 3.23 14.94
CA LEU A 16 -14.83 2.11 14.99
C LEU A 16 -14.10 0.77 14.93
N TRP A 17 -13.19 0.59 13.97
CA TRP A 17 -12.40 -0.64 13.86
C TRP A 17 -11.46 -0.85 15.04
N HIS A 18 -10.96 0.24 15.63
CA HIS A 18 -10.14 0.17 16.83
C HIS A 18 -10.96 -0.33 18.04
N VAL A 19 -12.11 0.27 18.30
CA VAL A 19 -13.02 -0.16 19.38
C VAL A 19 -13.48 -1.60 19.13
N LEU A 20 -13.91 -1.92 17.91
CA LEU A 20 -14.34 -3.27 17.53
C LEU A 20 -13.23 -4.31 17.79
N PHE A 21 -11.99 -4.04 17.36
CA PHE A 21 -10.87 -4.97 17.54
C PHE A 21 -10.64 -5.30 19.02
N TRP A 22 -10.63 -4.29 19.89
CA TRP A 22 -10.40 -4.51 21.31
C TRP A 22 -11.60 -5.12 22.02
N THR A 23 -12.83 -4.75 21.64
CA THR A 23 -14.04 -5.39 22.16
C THR A 23 -14.11 -6.87 21.78
N VAL A 24 -13.84 -7.21 20.51
CA VAL A 24 -13.80 -8.61 20.05
C VAL A 24 -12.69 -9.38 20.75
N THR A 25 -11.50 -8.78 20.89
CA THR A 25 -10.39 -9.42 21.62
C THR A 25 -10.78 -9.67 23.07
N TYR A 26 -11.29 -8.65 23.77
CA TYR A 26 -11.72 -8.76 25.17
C TYR A 26 -12.78 -9.85 25.34
N LEU A 27 -13.87 -9.80 24.58
CA LEU A 27 -14.94 -10.80 24.64
C LEU A 27 -14.44 -12.20 24.28
N GLY A 28 -13.55 -12.32 23.29
CA GLY A 28 -12.94 -13.59 22.90
C GLY A 28 -12.20 -14.24 24.08
N TYR A 29 -11.38 -13.49 24.79
CA TYR A 29 -10.70 -14.01 25.98
C TYR A 29 -11.68 -14.35 27.11
N VAL A 30 -12.66 -13.49 27.41
CA VAL A 30 -13.64 -13.76 28.48
C VAL A 30 -14.46 -15.02 28.18
N ILE A 31 -14.87 -15.23 26.92
CA ILE A 31 -15.62 -16.41 26.50
C ILE A 31 -14.72 -17.66 26.52
N SER A 32 -13.50 -17.56 25.98
CA SER A 32 -12.57 -18.70 25.93
C SER A 32 -12.18 -19.16 27.33
N TYR A 33 -11.83 -18.24 28.24
CA TYR A 33 -11.36 -18.60 29.58
C TYR A 33 -12.50 -18.82 30.57
N GLY A 34 -13.57 -18.03 30.50
CA GLY A 34 -14.75 -18.18 31.36
C GLY A 34 -15.54 -19.46 31.09
N GLY A 35 -15.40 -20.07 29.91
CA GLY A 35 -15.99 -21.37 29.58
C GLY A 35 -15.26 -22.58 30.17
N TYR A 36 -14.06 -22.42 30.73
CA TYR A 36 -13.34 -23.52 31.39
C TYR A 36 -13.79 -23.72 32.85
N GLY A 37 -13.68 -24.95 33.34
CA GLY A 37 -13.92 -25.28 34.75
C GLY A 37 -15.37 -25.05 35.20
N LYS A 38 -15.57 -24.28 36.28
CA LYS A 38 -16.89 -24.02 36.88
C LYS A 38 -17.71 -22.93 36.19
N GLY A 39 -17.20 -22.31 35.13
CA GLY A 39 -17.94 -21.28 34.39
C GLY A 39 -17.88 -19.88 35.01
N ASP A 40 -16.69 -19.42 35.44
CA ASP A 40 -16.53 -18.15 36.15
C ASP A 40 -16.23 -16.96 35.21
N TYR A 41 -17.24 -16.53 34.48
CA TYR A 41 -17.13 -15.42 33.53
C TYR A 41 -16.85 -14.06 34.21
N TYR A 42 -17.25 -13.88 35.48
CA TYR A 42 -17.08 -12.59 36.18
C TYR A 42 -15.63 -12.33 36.55
N ASN A 43 -14.96 -13.35 37.12
CA ASN A 43 -13.55 -13.24 37.45
C ASN A 43 -12.69 -13.13 36.18
N GLU A 44 -13.02 -13.89 35.13
CA GLU A 44 -12.31 -13.80 33.85
C GLU A 44 -12.52 -12.45 33.14
N ALA A 45 -13.71 -11.86 33.21
CA ALA A 45 -13.96 -10.50 32.75
C ALA A 45 -13.05 -9.48 33.45
N SER A 46 -12.98 -9.57 34.79
CA SER A 46 -12.16 -8.68 35.61
C SER A 46 -10.66 -8.83 35.31
N ILE A 47 -10.15 -10.07 35.22
CA ILE A 47 -8.77 -10.37 34.84
C ILE A 47 -8.43 -9.78 33.47
N ASN A 48 -9.28 -10.04 32.47
CA ASN A 48 -9.01 -9.59 31.10
C ASN A 48 -9.13 -8.07 30.95
N ALA A 49 -9.93 -7.40 31.78
CA ALA A 49 -9.99 -5.94 31.84
C ALA A 49 -8.68 -5.35 32.39
N ILE A 50 -8.09 -5.97 33.42
CA ILE A 50 -6.80 -5.55 33.99
C ILE A 50 -5.64 -5.80 33.01
N LEU A 51 -5.68 -6.88 32.22
CA LEU A 51 -4.64 -7.20 31.24
C LEU A 51 -4.73 -6.38 29.95
N LEU A 52 -5.90 -5.79 29.65
CA LEU A 52 -6.16 -5.09 28.40
C LEU A 52 -5.19 -3.92 28.13
N PRO A 53 -4.87 -3.03 29.09
CA PRO A 53 -3.90 -1.95 28.87
C PRO A 53 -2.50 -2.45 28.54
N VAL A 54 -2.07 -3.56 29.14
CA VAL A 54 -0.78 -4.20 28.84
C VAL A 54 -0.77 -4.73 27.41
N ARG A 55 -1.84 -5.43 27.00
CA ARG A 55 -2.02 -5.92 25.62
C ARG A 55 -2.02 -4.77 24.62
N MET A 56 -2.69 -3.66 24.92
CA MET A 56 -2.70 -2.44 24.10
C MET A 56 -1.32 -1.83 23.95
N LEU A 57 -0.61 -1.63 25.06
CA LEU A 57 0.72 -1.03 25.09
C LEU A 57 1.69 -1.78 24.15
N PHE A 58 1.82 -3.09 24.31
CA PHE A 58 2.73 -3.90 23.51
C PHE A 58 2.27 -4.02 22.04
N THR A 59 0.96 -4.09 21.80
CA THR A 59 0.43 -4.03 20.42
C THR A 59 0.83 -2.73 19.73
N TYR A 60 0.75 -1.60 20.43
CA TYR A 60 1.13 -0.31 19.86
C TYR A 60 2.63 -0.11 19.69
N ILE A 61 3.45 -0.65 20.58
CA ILE A 61 4.90 -0.69 20.39
C ILE A 61 5.24 -1.47 19.12
N MET A 62 4.62 -2.65 18.91
CA MET A 62 4.78 -3.40 17.67
C MET A 62 4.38 -2.56 16.43
N LEU A 63 3.18 -1.97 16.44
CA LEU A 63 2.62 -1.29 15.28
C LEU A 63 3.30 0.04 14.95
N TYR A 64 3.65 0.86 15.94
CA TYR A 64 4.12 2.23 15.73
C TYR A 64 5.62 2.42 15.95
N TYR A 65 6.29 1.49 16.64
CA TYR A 65 7.74 1.52 16.79
C TYR A 65 8.42 0.45 15.94
N LEU A 66 8.21 -0.84 16.22
CA LEU A 66 8.99 -1.93 15.57
C LEU A 66 8.74 -1.98 14.06
N LEU A 67 7.47 -1.92 13.67
CA LEU A 67 7.06 -2.05 12.27
C LEU A 67 7.67 -0.96 11.36
N PRO A 68 7.48 0.35 11.61
CA PRO A 68 8.03 1.38 10.73
C PRO A 68 9.55 1.56 10.82
N HIS A 69 10.17 1.30 11.98
CA HIS A 69 11.60 1.56 12.15
C HIS A 69 12.48 0.41 11.63
N PHE A 70 11.99 -0.83 11.66
CA PHE A 70 12.77 -1.99 11.26
C PHE A 70 12.18 -2.72 10.06
N LEU A 71 10.90 -3.13 10.08
CA LEU A 71 10.35 -3.98 9.03
C LEU A 71 10.18 -3.22 7.70
N ILE A 72 9.55 -2.04 7.74
CA ILE A 72 9.33 -1.21 6.54
C ILE A 72 10.67 -0.74 5.95
N LYS A 73 11.66 -0.43 6.80
CA LYS A 73 13.03 -0.07 6.38
C LYS A 73 13.89 -1.28 5.98
N ARG A 74 13.30 -2.48 5.83
CA ARG A 74 13.97 -3.73 5.44
C ARG A 74 15.15 -4.15 6.35
N LYS A 75 15.17 -3.68 7.60
CA LYS A 75 16.19 -4.05 8.61
C LYS A 75 15.79 -5.34 9.32
N TYR A 76 15.67 -6.45 8.58
CA TYR A 76 15.08 -7.71 9.07
C TYR A 76 15.76 -8.30 10.32
N ARG A 77 17.10 -8.29 10.39
CA ARG A 77 17.84 -8.79 11.56
C ARG A 77 17.49 -8.03 12.84
N LYS A 78 17.46 -6.70 12.76
CA LYS A 78 17.09 -5.82 13.88
C LYS A 78 15.62 -6.00 14.27
N PHE A 79 14.75 -6.21 13.28
CA PHE A 79 13.33 -6.51 13.52
C PHE A 79 13.14 -7.82 14.27
N ILE A 80 13.81 -8.89 13.86
CA ILE A 80 13.72 -10.21 14.53
C ILE A 80 14.19 -10.09 15.98
N LEU A 81 15.37 -9.50 16.21
CA LEU A 81 15.89 -9.33 17.57
C LEU A 81 14.97 -8.46 18.44
N ALA A 82 14.50 -7.32 17.92
CA ALA A 82 13.58 -6.45 18.64
C ALA A 82 12.25 -7.15 18.95
N THR A 83 11.75 -7.99 18.04
CA THR A 83 10.52 -8.76 18.22
C THR A 83 10.68 -9.83 19.30
N LEU A 84 11.83 -10.50 19.38
CA LEU A 84 12.11 -11.47 20.45
C LEU A 84 12.17 -10.79 21.82
N VAL A 85 12.86 -9.65 21.91
CA VAL A 85 12.90 -8.85 23.15
C VAL A 85 11.51 -8.36 23.53
N HIS A 86 10.76 -7.84 22.55
CA HIS A 86 9.38 -7.40 22.74
C HIS A 86 8.47 -8.53 23.22
N ALA A 87 8.56 -9.73 22.63
CA ALA A 87 7.81 -10.90 23.05
C ALA A 87 8.13 -11.32 24.48
N PHE A 88 9.42 -11.36 24.84
CA PHE A 88 9.85 -11.67 26.19
C PHE A 88 9.31 -10.66 27.21
N LEU A 89 9.49 -9.37 26.96
CA LEU A 89 8.99 -8.30 27.83
C LEU A 89 7.47 -8.34 27.97
N PHE A 90 6.76 -8.67 26.89
CA PHE A 90 5.31 -8.81 26.93
C PHE A 90 4.87 -9.98 27.80
N GLY A 91 5.40 -11.19 27.55
CA GLY A 91 5.09 -12.36 28.37
C GLY A 91 5.47 -12.16 29.83
N TRP A 92 6.59 -11.50 30.09
CA TRP A 92 7.03 -11.17 31.44
C TRP A 92 6.08 -10.17 32.12
N SER A 93 5.62 -9.14 31.41
CA SER A 93 4.64 -8.19 31.96
C SER A 93 3.30 -8.85 32.30
N ILE A 94 2.80 -9.75 31.46
CA ILE A 94 1.57 -10.51 31.72
C ILE A 94 1.76 -11.41 32.95
N TRP A 95 2.86 -12.15 33.00
CA TRP A 95 3.18 -13.00 34.15
C TRP A 95 3.32 -12.18 35.45
N LEU A 96 3.89 -10.97 35.41
CA LEU A 96 3.97 -10.07 36.57
C LEU A 96 2.60 -9.67 37.10
N VAL A 97 1.65 -9.40 36.20
CA VAL A 97 0.26 -9.08 36.58
C VAL A 97 -0.41 -10.29 37.24
N PHE A 98 -0.30 -11.47 36.64
CA PHE A 98 -0.83 -12.71 37.23
C PHE A 98 -0.22 -13.04 38.59
N ARG A 99 1.08 -12.76 38.77
CA ARG A 99 1.75 -13.00 40.04
C ARG A 99 1.33 -12.01 41.13
N ASN A 100 1.38 -10.71 40.84
CA ASN A 100 1.37 -9.66 41.87
C ASN A 100 0.02 -8.94 42.02
N ILE A 101 -0.88 -9.04 41.06
CA ILE A 101 -2.11 -8.24 41.02
C ILE A 101 -3.35 -9.14 41.10
N ILE A 102 -3.31 -10.30 40.44
CA ILE A 102 -4.46 -11.22 40.41
C ILE A 102 -4.40 -12.15 41.63
N TYR A 103 -5.27 -11.89 42.62
CA TYR A 103 -5.43 -12.70 43.83
C TYR A 103 -6.82 -13.33 43.89
N ILE A 104 -7.08 -14.22 42.95
CA ILE A 104 -8.27 -15.07 42.93
C ILE A 104 -7.82 -16.48 43.32
N GLU A 105 -8.67 -17.29 43.95
CA GLU A 105 -8.32 -18.60 44.53
C GLU A 105 -7.48 -19.48 43.57
N ASP A 106 -7.86 -19.51 42.29
CA ASP A 106 -7.18 -20.28 41.24
C ASP A 106 -5.76 -19.77 40.88
N TYR A 107 -5.46 -18.50 41.17
CA TYR A 107 -4.19 -17.83 40.84
C TYR A 107 -3.39 -17.39 42.07
N ALA A 108 -3.94 -17.45 43.28
CA ALA A 108 -3.32 -16.94 44.50
C ALA A 108 -1.97 -17.60 44.83
N CYS A 109 -1.77 -18.87 44.42
CA CYS A 109 -0.49 -19.55 44.59
C CYS A 109 0.63 -18.95 43.73
N TYR A 110 0.32 -18.14 42.71
CA TYR A 110 1.32 -17.65 41.77
C TYR A 110 2.33 -16.70 42.41
N ASN A 111 1.94 -16.04 43.50
CA ASN A 111 2.79 -15.11 44.22
C ASN A 111 4.01 -15.74 44.89
N GLN A 112 3.95 -17.06 45.10
CA GLN A 112 5.05 -17.86 45.65
C GLN A 112 6.13 -18.18 44.61
N TYR A 113 5.82 -18.09 43.31
CA TYR A 113 6.80 -18.33 42.25
C TYR A 113 7.77 -17.15 42.10
N PRO A 114 9.02 -17.43 41.65
CA PRO A 114 10.06 -16.40 41.49
C PRO A 114 9.73 -15.41 40.37
N ILE A 115 10.37 -14.24 40.42
CA ILE A 115 10.06 -13.16 39.47
C ILE A 115 10.41 -13.49 38.02
N ILE A 116 11.38 -14.38 37.83
CA ILE A 116 11.77 -14.87 36.53
C ILE A 116 11.41 -16.34 36.50
N TYR A 117 10.20 -16.63 36.04
CA TYR A 117 9.70 -18.00 35.90
C TYR A 117 9.44 -18.32 34.43
N PHE A 118 10.50 -18.80 33.76
CA PHE A 118 10.54 -18.98 32.30
C PHE A 118 9.35 -19.75 31.73
N ASN A 119 8.90 -20.81 32.39
CA ASN A 119 7.75 -21.60 31.93
C ASN A 119 6.48 -20.72 31.85
N LYS A 120 6.14 -19.99 32.92
CA LYS A 120 4.94 -19.13 32.90
C LYS A 120 5.10 -17.90 32.00
N ILE A 121 6.30 -17.36 31.86
CA ILE A 121 6.58 -16.31 30.86
C ILE A 121 6.29 -16.87 29.46
N PHE A 122 6.80 -18.06 29.14
CA PHE A 122 6.62 -18.69 27.83
C PHE A 122 5.15 -19.01 27.53
N VAL A 123 4.41 -19.55 28.50
CA VAL A 123 2.96 -19.76 28.38
C VAL A 123 2.23 -18.42 28.16
N SER A 124 2.64 -17.36 28.86
CA SER A 124 2.08 -16.02 28.68
C SER A 124 2.32 -15.46 27.28
N ILE A 125 3.51 -15.72 26.69
CA ILE A 125 3.82 -15.37 25.30
C ILE A 125 2.87 -16.12 24.36
N ILE A 126 2.83 -17.45 24.43
CA ILE A 126 2.00 -18.27 23.52
C ILE A 126 0.53 -17.84 23.59
N GLY A 127 0.00 -17.66 24.80
CA GLY A 127 -1.41 -17.33 25.00
C GLY A 127 -1.82 -15.91 24.58
N ASN A 128 -0.89 -14.97 24.46
CA ASN A 128 -1.23 -13.54 24.24
C ASN A 128 -0.58 -12.92 22.99
N TYR A 129 0.53 -13.46 22.48
CA TYR A 129 1.28 -12.81 21.40
C TYR A 129 0.57 -12.86 20.03
N GLY A 130 -0.49 -13.65 19.91
CA GLY A 130 -1.39 -13.61 18.75
C GLY A 130 -2.01 -12.23 18.52
N ILE A 131 -2.24 -11.44 19.58
CA ILE A 131 -2.86 -10.10 19.48
C ILE A 131 -1.97 -9.13 18.67
N PRO A 132 -0.71 -8.85 19.07
CA PRO A 132 0.15 -7.96 18.30
C PRO A 132 0.44 -8.48 16.88
N LEU A 133 0.50 -9.82 16.70
CA LEU A 133 0.72 -10.42 15.38
C LEU A 133 -0.46 -10.20 14.44
N THR A 134 -1.68 -10.47 14.88
CA THR A 134 -2.89 -10.25 14.07
C THR A 134 -3.04 -8.78 13.70
N ALA A 135 -2.88 -7.87 14.67
CA ALA A 135 -2.90 -6.43 14.41
C ALA A 135 -1.81 -5.99 13.39
N MET A 136 -0.61 -6.59 13.49
CA MET A 136 0.48 -6.34 12.55
C MET A 136 0.13 -6.81 11.13
N ILE A 137 -0.44 -8.02 10.99
CA ILE A 137 -0.88 -8.56 9.69
C ILE A 137 -1.90 -7.62 9.05
N PHE A 138 -2.91 -7.19 9.79
CA PHE A 138 -3.90 -6.22 9.28
C PHE A 138 -3.25 -4.90 8.84
N LYS A 139 -2.29 -4.38 9.61
CA LYS A 139 -1.58 -3.13 9.27
C LYS A 139 -0.70 -3.29 8.03
N LEU A 140 -0.03 -4.42 7.88
CA LEU A 140 0.76 -4.75 6.70
C LEU A 140 -0.11 -4.91 5.45
N PHE A 141 -1.26 -5.59 5.58
CA PHE A 141 -2.22 -5.73 4.49
C PHE A 141 -2.74 -4.37 4.02
N LYS A 142 -3.11 -3.48 4.96
CA LYS A 142 -3.51 -2.10 4.65
C LYS A 142 -2.40 -1.35 3.92
N TRP A 143 -1.17 -1.43 4.42
CA TRP A 143 -0.03 -0.74 3.81
C TRP A 143 0.27 -1.26 2.39
N TRP A 144 0.27 -2.58 2.21
CA TRP A 144 0.45 -3.21 0.90
C TRP A 144 -0.64 -2.80 -0.10
N TYR A 145 -1.91 -2.81 0.31
CA TYR A 145 -3.01 -2.40 -0.56
C TYR A 145 -2.88 -0.95 -1.03
N LEU A 146 -2.49 -0.04 -0.12
CA LEU A 146 -2.27 1.36 -0.45
C LEU A 146 -1.07 1.55 -1.39
N ASP A 147 0.02 0.82 -1.15
CA ASP A 147 1.20 0.84 -2.01
C ASP A 147 0.89 0.34 -3.44
N GLN A 148 0.04 -0.68 -3.58
CA GLN A 148 -0.41 -1.17 -4.89
C GLN A 148 -1.25 -0.12 -5.63
N GLN A 149 -2.20 0.54 -4.96
CA GLN A 149 -3.01 1.60 -5.57
C GLN A 149 -2.13 2.77 -6.05
N TYR A 150 -1.15 3.17 -5.23
CA TYR A 150 -0.21 4.23 -5.60
C TYR A 150 0.64 3.86 -6.82
N LYS A 151 1.09 2.59 -6.92
CA LYS A 151 1.83 2.10 -8.09
C LYS A 151 0.99 2.11 -9.37
N VAL A 152 -0.26 1.65 -9.29
CA VAL A 152 -1.19 1.68 -10.43
C VAL A 152 -1.44 3.11 -10.89
N GLN A 153 -1.59 4.06 -9.96
CA GLN A 153 -1.74 5.47 -10.30
C GLN A 153 -0.49 6.01 -11.01
N LEU A 154 0.70 5.73 -10.50
CA LEU A 154 1.97 6.14 -11.14
C LEU A 154 2.13 5.56 -12.54
N GLU A 155 1.73 4.30 -12.75
CA GLU A 155 1.77 3.65 -14.05
C GLU A 155 0.82 4.32 -15.05
N ASN A 156 -0.40 4.65 -14.62
CA ASN A 156 -1.36 5.38 -15.44
C ASN A 156 -0.87 6.79 -15.81
N GLU A 157 -0.28 7.52 -14.85
CA GLU A 157 0.31 8.84 -15.10
C GLU A 157 1.49 8.77 -16.07
N LYS A 158 2.32 7.71 -15.97
CA LYS A 158 3.39 7.43 -16.92
C LYS A 158 2.85 7.15 -18.32
N LEU A 159 1.89 6.23 -18.47
CA LEU A 159 1.28 5.90 -19.75
C LEU A 159 0.60 7.11 -20.40
N ALA A 160 -0.11 7.93 -19.61
CA ALA A 160 -0.70 9.16 -20.11
C ALA A 160 0.36 10.15 -20.63
N SER A 161 1.51 10.22 -19.95
CA SER A 161 2.64 11.06 -20.36
C SER A 161 3.31 10.54 -21.63
N GLU A 162 3.54 9.23 -21.74
CA GLU A 162 4.07 8.60 -22.96
C GLU A 162 3.13 8.76 -24.15
N LEU A 163 1.82 8.56 -23.96
CA LEU A 163 0.82 8.82 -24.98
C LEU A 163 0.79 10.29 -25.41
N LYS A 164 0.90 11.23 -24.46
CA LYS A 164 0.97 12.66 -24.76
C LYS A 164 2.23 13.01 -25.55
N TYR A 165 3.37 12.41 -25.20
CA TYR A 165 4.63 12.58 -25.92
C TYR A 165 4.51 12.04 -27.35
N LEU A 166 4.02 10.81 -27.53
CA LEU A 166 3.81 10.20 -28.84
C LEU A 166 2.82 10.99 -29.70
N LYS A 167 1.69 11.45 -29.12
CA LYS A 167 0.74 12.33 -29.82
C LYS A 167 1.35 13.68 -30.22
N GLY A 168 2.28 14.20 -29.41
CA GLY A 168 2.99 15.44 -29.68
C GLY A 168 3.85 15.37 -30.94
N GLN A 169 4.37 14.19 -31.29
CA GLN A 169 5.23 14.01 -32.48
C GLN A 169 4.49 14.22 -33.81
N ILE A 170 3.17 14.06 -33.85
CA ILE A 170 2.37 14.16 -35.09
C ILE A 170 1.99 15.62 -35.44
N HIS A 171 2.24 16.59 -34.54
CA HIS A 171 1.82 17.99 -34.70
C HIS A 171 0.38 18.13 -35.24
N PRO A 172 -0.67 17.81 -34.44
CA PRO A 172 -2.05 17.70 -34.93
C PRO A 172 -2.55 18.92 -35.70
N HIS A 173 -2.13 20.12 -35.29
CA HIS A 173 -2.47 21.37 -35.97
C HIS A 173 -1.97 21.43 -37.41
N PHE A 174 -0.72 21.01 -37.65
CA PHE A 174 -0.15 20.92 -38.99
C PHE A 174 -0.97 19.95 -39.84
N LEU A 175 -1.29 18.76 -39.30
CA LEU A 175 -2.09 17.77 -40.01
C LEU A 175 -3.46 18.30 -40.44
N PHE A 176 -4.18 18.99 -39.54
CA PHE A 176 -5.47 19.59 -39.86
C PHE A 176 -5.34 20.69 -40.93
N ASN A 177 -4.30 21.52 -40.87
CA ASN A 177 -4.06 22.56 -41.86
C ASN A 177 -3.76 21.96 -43.24
N THR A 178 -2.89 20.95 -43.32
CA THR A 178 -2.56 20.29 -44.58
C THR A 178 -3.79 19.61 -45.19
N LEU A 179 -4.62 18.94 -44.38
CA LEU A 179 -5.88 18.33 -44.86
C LEU A 179 -6.87 19.38 -45.37
N ASN A 180 -7.00 20.53 -44.70
CA ASN A 180 -7.87 21.61 -45.15
C ASN A 180 -7.39 22.25 -46.46
N ASN A 181 -6.08 22.47 -46.61
CA ASN A 181 -5.49 22.96 -47.86
C ASN A 181 -5.71 21.96 -49.01
N LEU A 182 -5.50 20.68 -48.74
CA LEU A 182 -5.78 19.62 -49.71
C LEU A 182 -7.26 19.58 -50.13
N TYR A 183 -8.18 19.75 -49.17
CA TYR A 183 -9.61 19.84 -49.47
C TYR A 183 -9.95 21.03 -50.39
N ALA A 184 -9.33 22.19 -50.16
CA ALA A 184 -9.50 23.35 -51.03
C ALA A 184 -8.94 23.11 -52.45
N LEU A 185 -7.80 22.42 -52.58
CA LEU A 185 -7.20 22.07 -53.87
C LEU A 185 -8.04 21.06 -54.66
N THR A 186 -8.63 20.07 -53.98
CA THR A 186 -9.50 19.08 -54.63
C THR A 186 -10.82 19.71 -55.11
N LEU A 187 -11.43 20.60 -54.33
CA LEU A 187 -12.60 21.39 -54.77
C LEU A 187 -12.32 22.22 -56.03
N ARG A 188 -11.08 22.68 -56.20
CA ARG A 188 -10.64 23.48 -57.36
C ARG A 188 -10.17 22.63 -58.55
N ASN A 189 -10.23 21.30 -58.48
CA ASN A 189 -9.64 20.40 -59.48
C ASN A 189 -8.16 20.73 -59.78
N SER A 190 -7.39 21.14 -58.77
CA SER A 190 -5.97 21.43 -58.95
C SER A 190 -5.17 20.14 -59.17
N GLY A 191 -4.29 20.14 -60.16
CA GLY A 191 -3.31 19.05 -60.37
C GLY A 191 -2.34 18.87 -59.19
N GLU A 192 -2.18 19.90 -58.34
CA GLU A 192 -1.30 19.90 -57.18
C GLU A 192 -1.83 19.05 -56.02
N ALA A 193 -3.14 18.74 -56.00
CA ALA A 193 -3.75 17.95 -54.92
C ALA A 193 -3.09 16.56 -54.79
N SER A 194 -2.72 15.94 -55.91
CA SER A 194 -2.03 14.65 -55.91
C SER A 194 -0.65 14.72 -55.26
N ASP A 195 0.06 15.83 -55.43
CA ASP A 195 1.42 15.99 -54.89
C ASP A 195 1.40 16.24 -53.37
N VAL A 196 0.42 17.03 -52.90
CA VAL A 196 0.19 17.25 -51.47
C VAL A 196 -0.17 15.94 -50.74
N VAL A 197 -0.98 15.07 -51.34
CA VAL A 197 -1.28 13.74 -50.78
C VAL A 197 -0.02 12.89 -50.64
N LEU A 198 0.82 12.85 -51.68
CA LEU A 198 2.05 12.06 -51.69
C LEU A 198 3.02 12.53 -50.60
N ARG A 199 3.23 13.85 -50.49
CA ARG A 199 4.11 14.47 -49.50
C ARG A 199 3.61 14.27 -48.08
N LEU A 200 2.31 14.43 -47.85
CA LEU A 200 1.68 14.17 -46.55
C LEU A 200 1.84 12.69 -46.14
N SER A 201 1.65 11.75 -47.09
CA SER A 201 1.85 10.32 -46.84
C SER A 201 3.29 9.99 -46.45
N ASN A 202 4.28 10.54 -47.16
CA ASN A 202 5.70 10.33 -46.86
C ASN A 202 6.11 10.90 -45.49
N LEU A 203 5.56 12.07 -45.14
CA LEU A 203 5.80 12.71 -43.86
C LEU A 203 5.21 11.90 -42.69
N LEU A 204 3.98 11.39 -42.83
CA LEU A 204 3.34 10.53 -41.83
C LEU A 204 4.06 9.20 -41.66
N ASP A 205 4.47 8.57 -42.76
CA ASP A 205 5.26 7.33 -42.74
C ASP A 205 6.56 7.51 -41.96
N TYR A 206 7.26 8.61 -42.21
CA TYR A 206 8.47 8.96 -41.46
C TYR A 206 8.20 9.18 -39.96
N MET A 207 7.16 9.94 -39.61
CA MET A 207 6.80 10.22 -38.22
C MET A 207 6.41 8.95 -37.45
N ILE A 208 5.77 7.97 -38.09
CA ILE A 208 5.28 6.75 -37.44
C ILE A 208 6.36 5.67 -37.34
N TYR A 209 7.14 5.46 -38.39
CA TYR A 209 8.03 4.30 -38.49
C TYR A 209 9.52 4.63 -38.41
N HIS A 210 9.91 5.89 -38.59
CA HIS A 210 11.32 6.26 -38.76
C HIS A 210 11.82 7.33 -37.79
N SER A 211 10.92 8.01 -37.08
CA SER A 211 11.26 9.03 -36.08
C SER A 211 11.83 8.46 -34.77
N ASN A 212 11.62 7.16 -34.52
CA ASN A 212 11.95 6.51 -33.23
C ASN A 212 13.23 5.65 -33.28
N THR A 213 14.07 5.83 -34.31
CA THR A 213 15.37 5.14 -34.46
C THR A 213 16.52 5.98 -33.88
N GLU A 214 17.50 5.36 -33.22
CA GLU A 214 18.63 6.07 -32.57
C GLU A 214 19.46 6.93 -33.52
N THR A 215 19.53 6.58 -34.81
CA THR A 215 20.24 7.37 -35.83
C THR A 215 19.50 7.37 -37.15
N VAL A 216 19.44 8.53 -37.81
CA VAL A 216 18.89 8.72 -39.15
C VAL A 216 19.93 9.45 -40.01
N LYS A 217 19.99 9.16 -41.31
CA LYS A 217 20.85 9.89 -42.24
C LYS A 217 20.36 11.34 -42.37
N LEU A 218 21.27 12.30 -42.26
CA LEU A 218 20.99 13.73 -42.37
C LEU A 218 20.22 14.10 -43.65
N GLU A 219 20.56 13.49 -44.79
CA GLU A 219 19.86 13.69 -46.07
C GLU A 219 18.36 13.37 -45.99
N LYS A 220 18.01 12.32 -45.22
CA LYS A 220 16.61 11.90 -45.04
C LYS A 220 15.86 12.89 -44.15
N GLU A 221 16.51 13.42 -43.10
CA GLU A 221 15.92 14.48 -42.27
C GLU A 221 15.71 15.78 -43.05
N LEU A 222 16.68 16.18 -43.87
CA LEU A 222 16.59 17.38 -44.70
C LEU A 222 15.45 17.27 -45.72
N GLY A 223 15.30 16.15 -46.42
CA GLY A 223 14.20 15.95 -47.38
C GLY A 223 12.81 15.93 -46.72
N ILE A 224 12.72 15.45 -45.47
CA ILE A 224 11.48 15.52 -44.68
C ILE A 224 11.17 16.96 -44.26
N LEU A 225 12.17 17.74 -43.85
CA LEU A 225 12.00 19.17 -43.51
C LEU A 225 11.57 20.00 -44.72
N GLU A 226 12.14 19.74 -45.90
CA GLU A 226 11.71 20.38 -47.15
C GLU A 226 10.25 20.04 -47.48
N SER A 227 9.89 18.76 -47.36
CA SER A 227 8.49 18.31 -47.54
C SER A 227 7.54 18.97 -46.55
N TYR A 228 7.96 19.14 -45.29
CA TYR A 228 7.18 19.85 -44.26
C TYR A 228 6.94 21.31 -44.63
N ILE A 229 7.99 22.04 -45.01
CA ILE A 229 7.92 23.46 -45.39
C ILE A 229 7.03 23.65 -46.61
N GLU A 230 7.10 22.76 -47.60
CA GLU A 230 6.25 22.84 -48.79
C GLU A 230 4.77 22.55 -48.51
N LEU A 231 4.46 21.72 -47.51
CA LEU A 231 3.09 21.47 -47.07
C LEU A 231 2.50 22.61 -46.21
N GLU A 232 3.33 23.49 -45.66
CA GLU A 232 2.92 24.64 -44.83
C GLU A 232 2.76 25.95 -45.63
N LYS A 233 3.18 25.98 -46.90
CA LYS A 233 2.99 27.11 -47.83
C LYS A 233 1.55 27.23 -48.31
#